data_AF-A0A1Y4LTR3-F1
#
_entry.id   AF-A0A1Y4LTR3-F1
#
_cell.length_a   1.000
_cell.length_b   1.000
_cell.length_c   1.000
_cell.angle_alpha   90.00
_cell.angle_beta   90.00
_cell.angle_gamma   90.00
#
_symmetry.space_group_name_H-M   'P 1'
#
loop_
_entity.id
_entity.type
_entity.pdbx_description
1 polymer ?
#
loop_
_entity_poly.entity_id
_entity_poly.type
_entity_poly.pdbx_seq_one_letter_code
_entity_poly.pdbx_strand_id
1 'polypeptide(L)'
;MKKLIKMFLVGFMCIGLFGCSNQSSGQATMNNTTTVSNESTSDSVSEKTDKNVFSLSDTTDKEEYYLTAINGSDYSPFEVSFDKNYSKLTCKLYQLDNKTWKRLQEFDLELSGDTFWFLVKNNLLEATILYKNVNAEQGYSLISGGRSFETIEPSFGIHGVTSHYASTDSVNVEEGVEFPVIANIYWKSSDDSLFANTEDFYYPEKLDLGKNEAYYMLTFTFFE
;
A
#
# COMPACT_ATOMS: atom_id res chain seq x y z
N MET A 1 10.46 -59.35 -24.60
CA MET A 1 11.34 -59.31 -25.80
C MET A 1 10.90 -58.15 -26.69
N LYS A 2 11.87 -57.29 -27.07
CA LYS A 2 11.95 -56.39 -28.25
C LYS A 2 10.92 -55.24 -28.34
N LYS A 3 11.33 -53.97 -28.13
CA LYS A 3 11.94 -53.00 -29.11
C LYS A 3 10.85 -52.41 -30.05
N LEU A 4 10.77 -51.13 -30.43
CA LEU A 4 11.77 -50.10 -30.69
C LEU A 4 11.08 -48.71 -30.94
N ILE A 5 11.65 -47.62 -30.42
CA ILE A 5 11.99 -46.31 -31.04
C ILE A 5 11.16 -45.80 -32.25
N LYS A 6 10.73 -44.52 -32.20
CA LYS A 6 11.08 -43.49 -33.22
C LYS A 6 10.81 -42.04 -32.80
N MET A 7 11.91 -41.30 -32.80
CA MET A 7 12.13 -39.86 -32.79
C MET A 7 11.57 -39.21 -34.07
N PHE A 8 11.06 -37.97 -34.02
CA PHE A 8 11.20 -37.01 -35.13
C PHE A 8 11.12 -35.55 -34.65
N LEU A 9 11.98 -34.75 -35.26
CA LEU A 9 12.39 -33.38 -34.95
C LEU A 9 12.26 -32.61 -36.27
N VAL A 10 11.52 -31.50 -36.30
CA VAL A 10 11.42 -30.53 -37.41
C VAL A 10 10.95 -29.20 -36.76
N GLY A 11 11.57 -28.03 -36.85
CA GLY A 11 12.45 -27.44 -37.85
C GLY A 11 11.73 -26.26 -38.51
N PHE A 12 11.76 -25.05 -37.93
CA PHE A 12 11.20 -23.85 -38.58
C PHE A 12 12.30 -23.04 -39.26
N MET A 13 12.14 -22.91 -40.57
CA MET A 13 13.09 -22.36 -41.54
C MET A 13 12.71 -20.90 -41.85
N CYS A 14 13.66 -19.99 -41.73
CA CYS A 14 13.59 -18.63 -42.27
C CYS A 14 13.92 -18.64 -43.77
N ILE A 15 13.11 -18.04 -44.64
CA ILE A 15 13.55 -17.48 -45.94
C ILE A 15 12.63 -16.30 -46.31
N GLY A 16 13.25 -15.17 -46.65
CA GLY A 16 12.59 -13.97 -47.17
C GLY A 16 12.30 -14.03 -48.67
N LEU A 17 11.61 -13.00 -49.16
CA LEU A 17 11.45 -12.74 -50.59
C LEU A 17 11.78 -11.28 -50.90
N PHE A 18 12.81 -11.14 -51.74
CA PHE A 18 13.14 -10.08 -52.70
C PHE A 18 11.87 -9.45 -53.34
N GLY A 19 11.77 -8.16 -53.69
CA GLY A 19 12.75 -7.27 -54.32
C GLY A 19 12.49 -7.18 -55.83
N CYS A 20 11.95 -6.04 -56.31
CA CYS A 20 11.90 -5.52 -57.69
C CYS A 20 11.15 -4.17 -57.64
N SER A 21 11.40 -3.08 -58.36
CA SER A 21 12.39 -2.59 -59.34
C SER A 21 11.81 -1.22 -59.75
N ASN A 22 12.45 -0.06 -59.51
CA ASN A 22 13.31 0.74 -60.40
C ASN A 22 12.74 2.13 -60.71
N GLN A 23 13.70 3.05 -60.86
CA GLN A 23 13.75 4.25 -61.72
C GLN A 23 13.22 5.61 -61.23
N SER A 24 14.16 6.55 -61.22
CA SER A 24 14.00 7.98 -61.00
C SER A 24 13.62 8.72 -62.29
N SER A 25 12.88 9.81 -62.16
CA SER A 25 13.13 11.08 -62.86
C SER A 25 12.39 12.20 -62.14
N GLY A 26 13.08 13.32 -61.90
CA GLY A 26 12.52 14.46 -61.16
C GLY A 26 11.61 15.35 -61.99
N GLN A 27 10.75 16.13 -61.33
CA GLN A 27 10.63 17.58 -61.47
C GLN A 27 9.67 18.14 -60.40
N ALA A 28 9.95 19.36 -59.96
CA ALA A 28 9.36 20.15 -58.89
C ALA A 28 7.83 20.14 -58.74
N THR A 29 7.36 20.19 -57.48
CA THR A 29 6.24 21.06 -57.05
C THR A 29 6.36 21.28 -55.53
N MET A 30 6.59 22.53 -55.12
CA MET A 30 6.42 23.00 -53.75
C MET A 30 4.96 22.82 -53.34
N ASN A 31 4.71 22.17 -52.21
CA ASN A 31 3.52 22.39 -51.40
C ASN A 31 3.96 22.42 -49.93
N ASN A 32 4.03 23.63 -49.38
CA ASN A 32 4.13 23.88 -47.95
C ASN A 32 2.78 23.53 -47.31
N THR A 33 2.73 22.46 -46.54
CA THR A 33 1.66 22.23 -45.55
C THR A 33 2.27 21.66 -44.28
N THR A 34 2.51 22.58 -43.34
CA THR A 34 2.24 22.48 -41.90
C THR A 34 2.57 21.18 -41.15
N THR A 35 3.66 21.23 -40.38
CA THR A 35 3.62 20.71 -38.99
C THR A 35 4.46 21.64 -38.12
N VAL A 36 3.79 22.61 -37.47
CA VAL A 36 4.35 23.31 -36.32
C VAL A 36 4.44 22.26 -35.23
N SER A 37 5.66 21.87 -34.89
CA SER A 37 5.96 21.14 -33.67
C SER A 37 5.58 22.05 -32.50
N ASN A 38 4.37 21.89 -31.98
CA ASN A 38 4.08 22.30 -30.63
C ASN A 38 4.95 21.43 -29.73
N GLU A 39 6.08 21.98 -29.28
CA GLU A 39 6.68 21.59 -28.02
C GLU A 39 5.61 21.78 -26.95
N SER A 40 4.85 20.72 -26.69
CA SER A 40 4.15 20.59 -25.42
C SER A 40 5.22 20.28 -24.39
N THR A 41 5.84 21.34 -23.87
CA THR A 41 6.46 21.31 -22.55
C THR A 41 5.33 20.93 -21.61
N SER A 42 5.22 19.63 -21.34
CA SER A 42 4.49 19.09 -20.21
C SER A 42 5.25 19.54 -18.98
N ASP A 43 5.03 20.80 -18.59
CA ASP A 43 5.19 21.19 -17.20
C ASP A 43 4.13 20.39 -16.45
N SER A 44 4.52 19.15 -16.09
CA SER A 44 3.84 18.38 -15.06
C SER A 44 3.82 19.30 -13.85
N VAL A 45 2.66 19.88 -13.59
CA VAL A 45 2.38 20.54 -12.32
C VAL A 45 2.73 19.51 -11.28
N SER A 46 3.84 19.74 -10.57
CA SER A 46 4.20 18.95 -9.39
C SER A 46 2.97 18.97 -8.51
N GLU A 47 2.26 17.84 -8.43
CA GLU A 47 1.24 17.65 -7.42
C GLU A 47 1.89 18.03 -6.10
N LYS A 48 1.31 19.03 -5.45
CA LYS A 48 1.79 19.54 -4.19
C LYS A 48 1.37 18.49 -3.17
N THR A 49 2.19 17.47 -2.96
CA THR A 49 1.94 16.48 -1.91
C THR A 49 1.94 17.24 -0.59
N ASP A 50 0.79 17.26 0.08
CA ASP A 50 0.68 17.89 1.40
C ASP A 50 1.66 17.19 2.34
N LYS A 51 2.65 17.95 2.83
CA LYS A 51 3.67 17.43 3.74
C LYS A 51 3.04 17.19 5.11
N ASN A 52 3.56 16.20 5.82
CA ASN A 52 3.12 15.74 7.13
C ASN A 52 1.67 15.25 7.16
N VAL A 53 1.11 14.83 6.02
CA VAL A 53 -0.22 14.22 5.97
C VAL A 53 -0.08 12.71 5.72
N PHE A 54 -0.58 11.91 6.64
CA PHE A 54 -0.72 10.47 6.48
C PHE A 54 -2.10 10.16 5.92
N SER A 55 -2.15 9.59 4.71
CA SER A 55 -3.40 9.33 4.01
C SER A 55 -3.38 8.00 3.28
N LEU A 56 -4.58 7.50 2.96
CA LEU A 56 -4.71 6.37 2.04
C LEU A 56 -4.16 6.79 0.68
N SER A 57 -3.41 5.89 0.06
CA SER A 57 -2.75 6.13 -1.22
C SER A 57 -3.53 5.48 -2.36
N ASP A 58 -3.66 6.16 -3.49
CA ASP A 58 -4.06 5.52 -4.73
C ASP A 58 -2.99 4.52 -5.17
N THR A 59 -3.43 3.33 -5.60
CA THR A 59 -2.52 2.24 -5.95
C THR A 59 -1.94 2.37 -7.35
N THR A 60 -2.60 3.13 -8.23
CA THR A 60 -2.24 3.27 -9.66
C THR A 60 -0.88 3.93 -9.87
N ASP A 61 -0.45 4.84 -9.00
CA ASP A 61 0.80 5.60 -9.20
C ASP A 61 2.03 4.91 -8.61
N LYS A 62 1.83 3.82 -7.85
CA LYS A 62 2.84 3.15 -7.01
C LYS A 62 2.81 1.63 -7.20
N GLU A 63 2.25 1.25 -8.34
CA GLU A 63 1.74 -0.08 -8.65
C GLU A 63 2.82 -1.16 -8.51
N GLU A 64 4.07 -0.91 -8.93
CA GLU A 64 5.16 -1.90 -8.82
C GLU A 64 5.44 -2.29 -7.36
N TYR A 65 5.49 -1.34 -6.42
CA TYR A 65 5.72 -1.66 -5.00
C TYR A 65 4.54 -2.43 -4.41
N TYR A 66 3.32 -1.93 -4.61
CA TYR A 66 2.14 -2.55 -4.02
C TYR A 66 1.83 -3.94 -4.61
N LEU A 67 2.05 -4.13 -5.92
CA LEU A 67 1.86 -5.43 -6.56
C LEU A 67 2.93 -6.46 -6.17
N THR A 68 4.18 -6.03 -5.95
CA THR A 68 5.27 -6.96 -5.59
C THR A 68 5.31 -7.30 -4.10
N ALA A 69 4.88 -6.37 -3.25
CA ALA A 69 4.87 -6.57 -1.80
C ALA A 69 3.73 -7.47 -1.30
N ILE A 70 2.66 -7.63 -2.09
CA ILE A 70 1.44 -8.31 -1.64
C ILE A 70 1.02 -9.40 -2.62
N ASN A 71 1.00 -10.66 -2.15
CA ASN A 71 0.38 -11.78 -2.87
C ASN A 71 -1.15 -11.88 -2.62
N GLY A 72 -1.82 -10.79 -2.25
CA GLY A 72 -3.23 -10.80 -1.82
C GLY A 72 -3.85 -9.41 -1.66
N SER A 73 -5.15 -9.34 -1.38
CA SER A 73 -5.93 -8.09 -1.33
C SER A 73 -6.14 -7.54 0.08
N ASP A 74 -5.51 -8.11 1.11
CA ASP A 74 -5.83 -7.84 2.52
C ASP A 74 -5.00 -6.71 3.14
N TYR A 75 -4.60 -5.72 2.34
CA TYR A 75 -3.77 -4.60 2.80
C TYR A 75 -4.36 -3.27 2.35
N SER A 76 -4.23 -2.27 3.21
CA SER A 76 -4.52 -0.88 2.89
C SER A 76 -3.22 -0.11 2.63
N PRO A 77 -3.10 0.58 1.49
CA PRO A 77 -1.94 1.39 1.14
C PRO A 77 -2.03 2.78 1.77
N PHE A 78 -0.96 3.22 2.43
CA PHE A 78 -0.84 4.57 2.97
C PHE A 78 0.44 5.25 2.49
N GLU A 79 0.41 6.56 2.42
CA GLU A 79 1.58 7.39 2.15
C GLU A 79 1.69 8.51 3.17
N VAL A 80 2.94 8.90 3.42
CA VAL A 80 3.25 10.18 4.04
C VAL A 80 4.56 10.73 3.47
N SER A 81 4.58 12.02 3.23
CA SER A 81 5.79 12.78 2.90
C SER A 81 6.02 13.82 4.00
N PHE A 82 7.22 13.93 4.52
CA PHE A 82 7.56 14.81 5.63
C PHE A 82 8.34 16.05 5.18
N ASP A 83 8.27 17.12 5.96
CA ASP A 83 9.11 18.32 5.80
C ASP A 83 10.47 18.20 6.52
N LYS A 84 10.61 17.16 7.35
CA LYS A 84 11.81 16.79 8.10
C LYS A 84 12.06 15.29 8.02
N ASN A 85 13.22 14.85 8.48
CA ASN A 85 13.53 13.42 8.55
C ASN A 85 13.03 12.84 9.86
N TYR A 86 12.25 11.77 9.78
CA TYR A 86 11.93 10.91 10.92
C TYR A 86 12.82 9.67 10.86
N SER A 87 13.45 9.30 11.98
CA SER A 87 14.31 8.11 12.05
C SER A 87 13.62 6.87 12.63
N LYS A 88 12.42 7.04 13.19
CA LYS A 88 11.70 5.94 13.83
C LYS A 88 10.18 6.08 13.70
N LEU A 89 9.53 4.94 13.48
CA LEU A 89 8.09 4.76 13.62
C LEU A 89 7.82 3.69 14.68
N THR A 90 7.06 4.04 15.71
CA THR A 90 6.51 3.07 16.66
C THR A 90 5.09 2.69 16.24
N CYS A 91 4.83 1.39 16.18
CA CYS A 91 3.53 0.82 15.87
C CYS A 91 2.99 0.11 17.12
N LYS A 92 1.74 0.38 17.52
CA LYS A 92 1.12 -0.22 18.70
C LYS A 92 -0.23 -0.82 18.35
N LEU A 93 -0.48 -2.01 18.90
CA LEU A 93 -1.76 -2.68 18.79
C LEU A 93 -2.45 -2.68 20.16
N TYR A 94 -3.68 -2.18 20.19
CA TYR A 94 -4.51 -2.11 21.37
C TYR A 94 -5.74 -2.98 21.24
N GLN A 95 -6.28 -3.36 22.40
CA GLN A 95 -7.62 -3.88 22.55
C GLN A 95 -8.40 -2.99 23.51
N LEU A 96 -9.66 -2.70 23.21
CA LEU A 96 -10.54 -2.03 24.16
C LEU A 96 -10.85 -2.99 25.31
N ASP A 97 -10.55 -2.56 26.54
CA ASP A 97 -10.87 -3.25 27.77
C ASP A 97 -11.47 -2.25 28.75
N ASN A 98 -12.71 -2.51 29.17
CA ASN A 98 -13.47 -1.67 30.10
C ASN A 98 -13.32 -0.16 29.79
N LYS A 99 -13.68 0.25 28.57
CA LYS A 99 -13.68 1.65 28.13
C LYS A 99 -12.30 2.32 28.11
N THR A 100 -11.24 1.54 28.07
CA THR A 100 -9.86 2.01 27.96
C THR A 100 -9.08 1.18 26.95
N TRP A 101 -8.09 1.78 26.29
CA TRP A 101 -7.22 1.05 25.38
C TRP A 101 -6.10 0.35 26.15
N LYS A 102 -6.12 -0.98 26.15
CA LYS A 102 -5.04 -1.81 26.68
C LYS A 102 -4.09 -2.17 25.55
N ARG A 103 -2.83 -1.71 25.66
CA ARG A 103 -1.79 -2.08 24.70
C ARG A 103 -1.48 -3.56 24.81
N LEU A 104 -1.62 -4.28 23.70
CA LEU A 104 -1.29 -5.69 23.60
C LEU A 104 0.16 -5.88 23.18
N GLN A 105 0.57 -5.15 22.14
CA GLN A 105 1.87 -5.31 21.50
C GLN A 105 2.38 -3.98 20.97
N GLU A 106 3.70 -3.88 20.81
CA GLU A 106 4.39 -2.70 20.30
C GLU A 106 5.68 -3.12 19.60
N PHE A 107 6.03 -2.43 18.52
CA PHE A 107 7.35 -2.51 17.95
C PHE A 107 7.77 -1.22 17.27
N ASP A 108 9.08 -1.12 17.01
CA ASP A 108 9.67 -0.02 16.28
C ASP A 108 10.16 -0.46 14.89
N LEU A 109 10.03 0.46 13.94
CA LEU A 109 10.66 0.43 12.63
C LEU A 109 11.65 1.59 12.55
N GLU A 110 12.88 1.29 12.14
CA GLU A 110 13.86 2.31 11.80
C GLU A 110 13.53 2.89 10.42
N LEU A 111 13.49 4.21 10.34
CA LEU A 111 13.19 4.96 9.15
C LEU A 111 14.42 5.73 8.67
N SER A 112 14.49 5.95 7.37
CA SER A 112 15.49 6.80 6.74
C SER A 112 14.83 7.37 5.50
N GLY A 113 14.92 8.69 5.30
CA GLY A 113 14.23 9.42 4.22
C GLY A 113 13.06 10.27 4.71
N ASP A 114 12.40 10.91 3.75
CA ASP A 114 11.32 11.88 3.99
C ASP A 114 9.98 11.44 3.39
N THR A 115 9.95 10.49 2.44
CA THR A 115 8.71 9.98 1.86
C THR A 115 8.62 8.46 2.00
N PHE A 116 7.51 7.99 2.57
CA PHE A 116 7.29 6.59 2.87
C PHE A 116 5.94 6.11 2.32
N TRP A 117 5.96 4.90 1.77
CA TRP A 117 4.77 4.12 1.45
C TRP A 117 4.64 2.98 2.45
N PHE A 118 3.42 2.74 2.92
CA PHE A 118 3.08 1.70 3.86
C PHE A 118 2.01 0.79 3.27
N LEU A 119 2.09 -0.48 3.61
CA LEU A 119 1.01 -1.44 3.43
C LEU A 119 0.69 -2.03 4.80
N VAL A 120 -0.52 -1.80 5.27
CA VAL A 120 -0.97 -2.26 6.58
C VAL A 120 -2.06 -3.30 6.37
N LYS A 121 -1.87 -4.50 6.94
CA LYS A 121 -2.85 -5.57 6.81
C LYS A 121 -4.18 -5.15 7.46
N ASN A 122 -5.29 -5.34 6.76
CA ASN A 122 -6.60 -4.87 7.19
C ASN A 122 -7.14 -5.62 8.40
N ASN A 123 -6.80 -6.91 8.51
CA ASN A 123 -7.14 -7.78 9.63
C ASN A 123 -6.11 -7.64 10.76
N LEU A 124 -6.51 -7.02 11.86
CA LEU A 124 -5.65 -6.77 13.02
C LEU A 124 -5.32 -8.01 13.87
N LEU A 125 -5.97 -9.15 13.66
CA LEU A 125 -5.64 -10.39 14.40
C LEU A 125 -4.29 -10.98 14.03
N GLU A 126 -3.79 -10.64 12.85
CA GLU A 126 -2.50 -11.09 12.32
C GLU A 126 -1.81 -9.95 11.55
N ALA A 127 -1.89 -8.75 12.14
CA ALA A 127 -1.42 -7.51 11.55
C ALA A 127 0.04 -7.58 11.11
N THR A 128 0.32 -7.09 9.90
CA THR A 128 1.67 -6.94 9.37
C THR A 128 1.77 -5.58 8.70
N ILE A 129 2.89 -4.90 8.92
CA ILE A 129 3.19 -3.59 8.33
C ILE A 129 4.39 -3.76 7.41
N LEU A 130 4.20 -3.52 6.12
CA LEU A 130 5.27 -3.40 5.14
C LEU A 130 5.49 -1.90 4.85
N TYR A 131 6.72 -1.52 4.56
CA TYR A 131 7.02 -0.14 4.20
C TYR A 131 8.17 -0.04 3.20
N LYS A 132 8.23 1.10 2.51
CA LYS A 132 9.27 1.48 1.56
C LYS A 132 9.54 2.98 1.66
N ASN A 133 10.82 3.36 1.67
CA ASN A 133 11.24 4.73 1.40
C ASN A 133 11.31 4.93 -0.13
N VAL A 134 10.69 6.00 -0.63
CA VAL A 134 10.60 6.33 -2.06
C VAL A 134 11.90 6.92 -2.61
N ASN A 135 12.65 7.67 -1.81
CA ASN A 135 13.81 8.47 -2.24
C ASN A 135 15.16 7.83 -1.91
N ALA A 136 15.20 6.55 -1.54
CA ALA A 136 16.48 5.88 -1.28
C ALA A 136 17.29 5.76 -2.58
N GLU A 137 18.49 6.39 -2.62
CA GLU A 137 19.43 6.35 -3.76
C GLU A 137 19.86 4.93 -4.17
N GLN A 138 19.53 3.91 -3.37
CA GLN A 138 19.76 2.52 -3.69
C GLN A 138 18.59 1.99 -4.53
N GLY A 139 18.85 1.82 -5.83
CA GLY A 139 17.91 1.25 -6.80
C GLY A 139 17.20 0.02 -6.26
N TYR A 140 15.87 0.01 -6.41
CA TYR A 140 14.97 -0.99 -5.87
C TYR A 140 15.28 -1.31 -4.41
N SER A 141 15.09 -0.33 -3.52
CA SER A 141 15.14 -0.52 -2.08
C SER A 141 14.37 -1.80 -1.74
N LEU A 142 15.11 -2.83 -1.33
CA LEU A 142 14.54 -4.10 -0.86
C LEU A 142 13.39 -3.77 0.07
N ILE A 143 12.21 -4.34 -0.20
CA ILE A 143 11.07 -4.31 0.71
C ILE A 143 11.65 -4.60 2.10
N SER A 144 11.66 -3.61 2.98
CA SER A 144 12.00 -3.87 4.37
C SER A 144 10.94 -4.86 4.82
N GLY A 145 11.35 -6.08 5.15
CA GLY A 145 10.60 -7.35 5.01
C GLY A 145 9.31 -7.51 5.81
N GLY A 146 8.65 -6.42 6.12
CA GLY A 146 7.54 -6.34 7.03
C GLY A 146 7.99 -6.47 8.46
N ARG A 147 7.16 -5.96 9.37
CA ARG A 147 7.14 -6.46 10.73
C ARG A 147 5.71 -6.86 11.08
N SER A 148 5.58 -8.07 11.60
CA SER A 148 4.30 -8.65 12.02
C SER A 148 4.13 -8.50 13.52
N PHE A 149 2.90 -8.25 13.93
CA PHE A 149 2.47 -8.51 15.30
C PHE A 149 2.28 -10.02 15.49
N GLU A 150 2.43 -10.49 16.73
CA GLU A 150 2.03 -11.84 17.08
C GLU A 150 0.52 -12.00 16.85
N THR A 151 0.11 -13.17 16.35
CA THR A 151 -1.29 -13.47 16.13
C THR A 151 -2.07 -13.41 17.45
N ILE A 152 -3.19 -12.70 17.44
CA ILE A 152 -4.12 -12.62 18.55
C ILE A 152 -5.43 -13.30 18.17
N GLU A 153 -6.05 -13.99 19.13
CA GLU A 153 -7.32 -14.68 18.91
C GLU A 153 -8.30 -14.29 20.01
N PRO A 154 -9.46 -13.71 19.66
CA PRO A 154 -10.52 -13.47 20.64
C PRO A 154 -10.95 -14.79 21.28
N SER A 155 -11.32 -14.78 22.57
CA SER A 155 -11.75 -15.98 23.29
C SER A 155 -13.09 -16.56 22.80
N PHE A 156 -13.71 -15.92 21.80
CA PHE A 156 -14.93 -16.34 21.16
C PHE A 156 -14.65 -16.61 19.67
N GLY A 157 -15.29 -17.62 19.08
CA GLY A 157 -15.22 -17.82 17.64
C GLY A 157 -15.79 -16.62 16.88
N ILE A 158 -15.13 -16.21 15.80
CA ILE A 158 -15.47 -15.00 15.04
C ILE A 158 -16.50 -15.33 13.95
N HIS A 159 -17.53 -14.49 13.84
CA HIS A 159 -18.52 -14.55 12.77
C HIS A 159 -18.27 -13.48 11.70
N GLY A 160 -17.91 -12.26 12.12
CA GLY A 160 -17.68 -11.13 11.22
C GLY A 160 -16.67 -10.12 11.76
N VAL A 161 -16.27 -9.20 10.88
CA VAL A 161 -15.39 -8.07 11.15
C VAL A 161 -15.88 -6.82 10.42
N THR A 162 -15.75 -5.66 11.06
CA THR A 162 -15.97 -4.34 10.48
C THR A 162 -14.71 -3.53 10.68
N SER A 163 -14.35 -2.74 9.69
CA SER A 163 -13.06 -2.06 9.63
C SER A 163 -13.23 -0.60 9.24
N HIS A 164 -12.44 0.26 9.88
CA HIS A 164 -12.27 1.65 9.48
C HIS A 164 -10.79 1.99 9.39
N TYR A 165 -10.46 2.85 8.44
CA TYR A 165 -9.09 3.21 8.11
C TYR A 165 -8.96 4.73 8.21
N ALA A 166 -7.75 5.23 8.48
CA ALA A 166 -7.46 6.67 8.53
C ALA A 166 -7.68 7.42 7.18
N SER A 167 -8.22 6.74 6.17
CA SER A 167 -8.48 7.25 4.82
C SER A 167 -9.53 8.35 4.74
N THR A 168 -10.46 8.41 5.68
CA THR A 168 -11.64 9.29 5.63
C THR A 168 -11.34 10.72 6.09
N ASP A 169 -10.26 10.94 6.85
CA ASP A 169 -10.01 12.23 7.50
C ASP A 169 -8.63 12.86 7.21
N SER A 170 -7.66 12.10 6.66
CA SER A 170 -6.25 12.51 6.50
C SER A 170 -5.62 12.99 7.82
N VAL A 171 -4.58 12.30 8.29
CA VAL A 171 -4.03 12.60 9.62
C VAL A 171 -2.82 13.51 9.49
N ASN A 172 -2.86 14.68 10.11
CA ASN A 172 -1.67 15.51 10.30
C ASN A 172 -0.71 14.78 11.27
N VAL A 173 0.48 14.49 10.80
CA VAL A 173 1.52 13.81 11.57
C VAL A 173 2.35 14.84 12.31
N GLU A 174 2.33 14.74 13.63
CA GLU A 174 3.17 15.51 14.53
C GLU A 174 4.13 14.56 15.26
N GLU A 175 5.35 15.02 15.50
CA GLU A 175 6.36 14.22 16.19
C GLU A 175 5.91 13.83 17.60
N GLY A 176 6.06 12.55 17.93
CA GLY A 176 5.70 12.01 19.23
C GLY A 176 4.19 11.97 19.50
N VAL A 177 3.35 12.39 18.56
CA VAL A 177 1.89 12.32 18.67
C VAL A 177 1.41 11.01 18.05
N GLU A 178 0.71 10.23 18.88
CA GLU A 178 0.15 8.94 18.48
C GLU A 178 -1.21 9.12 17.80
N PHE A 179 -1.42 8.45 16.68
CA PHE A 179 -2.66 8.53 15.92
C PHE A 179 -3.16 7.16 15.43
N PRO A 180 -4.47 6.95 15.31
CA PRO A 180 -5.07 5.71 14.84
C PRO A 180 -4.94 5.53 13.33
N VAL A 181 -4.68 4.30 12.90
CA VAL A 181 -4.48 3.93 11.48
C VAL A 181 -5.59 3.00 10.99
N ILE A 182 -5.85 1.93 11.74
CA ILE A 182 -6.91 0.95 11.45
C ILE A 182 -7.64 0.62 12.75
N ALA A 183 -8.97 0.56 12.67
CA ALA A 183 -9.86 0.12 13.73
C ALA A 183 -10.60 -1.13 13.24
N ASN A 184 -10.66 -2.19 14.04
CA ASN A 184 -11.42 -3.42 13.73
C ASN A 184 -12.30 -3.83 14.90
N ILE A 185 -13.60 -4.04 14.67
CA ILE A 185 -14.47 -4.73 15.62
C ILE A 185 -14.72 -6.13 15.08
N TYR A 186 -14.41 -7.15 15.87
CA TYR A 186 -14.75 -8.55 15.61
C TYR A 186 -15.89 -8.98 16.51
N TRP A 187 -16.79 -9.80 16.00
CA TRP A 187 -17.94 -10.24 16.77
C TRP A 187 -18.35 -11.67 16.43
N LYS A 188 -19.11 -12.30 17.35
CA LYS A 188 -19.75 -13.61 17.14
C LYS A 188 -21.26 -13.52 16.87
N SER A 189 -21.91 -12.40 17.23
CA SER A 189 -23.35 -12.18 17.01
C SER A 189 -23.67 -11.99 15.51
N SER A 190 -24.93 -11.99 15.12
CA SER A 190 -25.35 -11.60 13.76
C SER A 190 -25.68 -10.10 13.70
N ASP A 191 -24.99 -9.28 14.51
CA ASP A 191 -25.28 -7.86 14.61
C ASP A 191 -24.42 -7.06 13.64
N ASP A 192 -24.97 -6.84 12.44
CA ASP A 192 -24.32 -6.07 11.38
C ASP A 192 -24.38 -4.55 11.63
N SER A 193 -24.90 -4.09 12.78
CA SER A 193 -24.95 -2.66 13.12
C SER A 193 -23.65 -2.12 13.73
N LEU A 194 -22.69 -3.00 14.02
CA LEU A 194 -21.39 -2.60 14.55
C LEU A 194 -20.60 -1.82 13.49
N PHE A 195 -20.05 -0.68 13.90
CA PHE A 195 -19.23 0.17 13.07
C PHE A 195 -17.94 0.51 13.81
N ALA A 196 -16.80 0.12 13.24
CA ALA A 196 -15.51 0.58 13.71
C ALA A 196 -15.27 2.01 13.23
N ASN A 197 -14.54 2.80 14.01
CA ASN A 197 -14.13 4.14 13.68
C ASN A 197 -12.78 4.44 14.35
N THR A 198 -11.82 4.95 13.58
CA THR A 198 -10.50 5.34 14.12
C THR A 198 -10.61 6.47 15.15
N GLU A 199 -11.59 7.36 15.03
CA GLU A 199 -11.84 8.45 16.00
C GLU A 199 -12.21 7.96 17.41
N ASP A 200 -12.67 6.72 17.53
CA ASP A 200 -12.94 6.09 18.82
C ASP A 200 -11.68 5.97 19.68
N PHE A 201 -10.49 6.03 19.07
CA PHE A 201 -9.22 6.05 19.78
C PHE A 201 -9.17 7.16 20.85
N TYR A 202 -9.73 8.33 20.55
CA TYR A 202 -9.70 9.50 21.41
C TYR A 202 -10.82 9.52 22.46
N TYR A 203 -11.84 8.68 22.32
CA TYR A 203 -13.02 8.66 23.20
C TYR A 203 -13.47 7.24 23.59
N PRO A 204 -12.57 6.37 24.10
CA PRO A 204 -12.91 4.98 24.41
C PRO A 204 -13.99 4.84 25.50
N GLU A 205 -14.22 5.89 26.30
CA GLU A 205 -15.22 5.92 27.36
C GLU A 205 -16.68 5.89 26.86
N LYS A 206 -16.89 6.28 25.60
CA LYS A 206 -18.21 6.30 24.95
C LYS A 206 -18.59 4.95 24.37
N LEU A 207 -17.63 4.03 24.26
CA LEU A 207 -17.82 2.73 23.66
C LEU A 207 -18.46 1.76 24.65
N ASP A 208 -19.38 0.95 24.16
CA ASP A 208 -20.02 -0.12 24.91
C ASP A 208 -20.00 -1.38 24.04
N LEU A 209 -19.11 -2.31 24.37
CA LEU A 209 -18.95 -3.56 23.64
C LEU A 209 -19.79 -4.66 24.27
N GLY A 210 -20.45 -5.43 23.41
CA GLY A 210 -21.13 -6.66 23.78
C GLY A 210 -20.16 -7.74 24.26
N LYS A 211 -20.71 -8.73 24.97
CA LYS A 211 -19.95 -9.83 25.60
C LYS A 211 -19.11 -10.67 24.62
N ASN A 212 -19.45 -10.69 23.33
CA ASN A 212 -18.75 -11.45 22.29
C ASN A 212 -18.26 -10.54 21.16
N GLU A 213 -17.83 -9.34 21.54
CA GLU A 213 -17.22 -8.36 20.66
C GLU A 213 -15.81 -8.06 21.16
N ALA A 214 -14.90 -7.78 20.24
CA ALA A 214 -13.54 -7.37 20.53
C ALA A 214 -13.15 -6.25 19.58
N TYR A 215 -12.76 -5.12 20.15
CA TYR A 215 -12.37 -3.95 19.40
C TYR A 215 -10.86 -3.76 19.49
N TYR A 216 -10.20 -3.73 18.35
CA TYR A 216 -8.77 -3.48 18.23
C TYR A 216 -8.48 -2.19 17.47
N MET A 217 -7.40 -1.54 17.88
CA MET A 217 -6.90 -0.30 17.27
C MET A 217 -5.41 -0.45 17.00
N LEU A 218 -5.00 -0.19 15.76
CA LEU A 218 -3.60 -0.04 15.38
C LEU A 218 -3.28 1.45 15.29
N THR A 219 -2.21 1.89 15.95
CA THR A 219 -1.77 3.28 15.95
C THR A 219 -0.31 3.41 15.56
N PHE A 220 0.05 4.57 15.02
CA PHE A 220 1.41 4.95 14.66
C PHE A 220 1.87 6.16 15.47
N THR A 221 3.19 6.28 15.65
CA THR A 221 3.85 7.47 16.22
C THR A 221 5.22 7.63 15.57
N PHE A 222 5.48 8.80 14.98
CA PHE A 222 6.76 9.09 14.34
C PHE A 222 7.68 9.88 15.28
N PHE A 223 8.98 9.56 15.26
CA PHE A 223 10.03 10.20 16.05
C PHE A 223 11.23 10.57 15.18
N GLU A 224 11.83 11.73 15.44
CA GLU A 224 13.10 12.15 14.84
C GLU A 224 14.25 11.21 15.19
#